data_AF-A0A7R9GKN8-F1
#
_entry.id   AF-A0A7R9GKN8-F1
#
_cell.length_a   1.000
_cell.length_b   1.000
_cell.length_c   1.000
_cell.angle_alpha   90.00
_cell.angle_beta   90.00
_cell.angle_gamma   90.00
#
_symmetry.space_group_name_H-M   'P 1'
#
loop_
_entity.id
_entity.type
_entity.pdbx_description
1 polymer ?
#
loop_
_entity_poly.entity_id
_entity_poly.type
_entity_poly.pdbx_seq_one_letter_code
_entity_poly.pdbx_strand_id
1 'polypeptide(L)'
;MQERVRKRAYKRRPNGHVELEIAPDLKISVEVYNLVRSLNKPTAVKLSKRTNEEVLAITNTFTKETGQLLMSDDVVKTQEYGGKKFAFSQAEAREIKSILKDPIIRIVGFTKLDTVVKQEPSEPDPADPDTVINKPLKHMKLQHHVAPASFIYPDEKNIKGSTKLFKALLSRCFVRGVAPIAWFMPRRNVNLRLVALVPETDDDDVGGNRLTPPGFHVVPLPYAGSSFLLLLR
;
A
#
# COMPACT_ATOMS: atom_id res chain seq x y z
N MET A 1 15.54 -19.62 -18.79
CA MET A 1 14.28 -20.37 -19.01
C MET A 1 13.33 -20.32 -17.80
N GLN A 2 13.82 -20.54 -16.57
CA GLN A 2 12.99 -20.56 -15.35
C GLN A 2 12.26 -19.23 -15.02
N GLU A 3 12.87 -18.06 -15.25
CA GLU A 3 12.23 -16.77 -14.98
C GLU A 3 11.00 -16.49 -15.85
N ARG A 4 11.07 -16.86 -17.14
CA ARG A 4 9.94 -16.71 -18.08
C ARG A 4 8.75 -17.58 -17.65
N VAL A 5 9.02 -18.77 -17.12
CA VAL A 5 7.99 -19.67 -16.58
C VAL A 5 7.40 -19.07 -15.31
N ARG A 6 8.21 -18.57 -14.37
CA ARG A 6 7.74 -17.92 -13.14
C ARG A 6 6.85 -16.70 -13.42
N LYS A 7 7.21 -15.87 -14.40
CA LYS A 7 6.41 -14.69 -14.82
C LYS A 7 5.05 -15.06 -15.43
N ARG A 8 4.90 -16.28 -15.99
CA ARG A 8 3.65 -16.77 -16.61
C ARG A 8 2.87 -17.76 -15.74
N ALA A 9 3.50 -18.34 -14.72
CA ALA A 9 2.91 -19.37 -13.87
C ALA A 9 1.69 -18.86 -13.07
N TYR A 10 1.70 -17.58 -12.70
CA TYR A 10 0.63 -16.98 -11.91
C TYR A 10 -0.07 -15.86 -12.70
N LYS A 11 -1.40 -15.89 -12.69
CA LYS A 11 -2.22 -14.80 -13.23
C LYS A 11 -2.11 -13.58 -12.31
N ARG A 12 -2.20 -12.38 -12.89
CA ARG A 12 -2.26 -11.12 -12.14
C ARG A 12 -3.45 -11.16 -11.17
N ARG A 13 -3.20 -10.83 -9.90
CA ARG A 13 -4.23 -10.79 -8.86
C ARG A 13 -4.20 -9.42 -8.19
N PRO A 14 -5.18 -8.54 -8.42
CA PRO A 14 -5.30 -7.30 -7.69
C PRO A 14 -5.73 -7.57 -6.25
N ASN A 15 -5.30 -6.70 -5.33
CA ASN A 15 -5.77 -6.68 -3.94
C ASN A 15 -7.17 -6.05 -3.80
N GLY A 16 -7.56 -5.19 -4.75
CA GLY A 16 -8.83 -4.49 -4.80
C GLY A 16 -8.85 -3.41 -5.89
N HIS A 17 -10.05 -2.94 -6.21
CA HIS A 17 -10.31 -1.81 -7.11
C HIS A 17 -10.58 -0.57 -6.26
N VAL A 18 -9.98 0.55 -6.61
CA VAL A 18 -10.04 1.83 -5.88
C VAL A 18 -10.25 2.95 -6.89
N GLU A 19 -11.01 3.98 -6.51
CA GLU A 19 -11.17 5.17 -7.33
C GLU A 19 -10.01 6.16 -7.07
N LEU A 20 -9.34 6.63 -8.13
CA LEU A 20 -8.38 7.71 -8.08
C LEU A 20 -9.07 9.02 -8.48
N GLU A 21 -9.20 9.93 -7.53
CA GLU A 21 -9.73 11.28 -7.69
C GLU A 21 -8.56 12.25 -7.92
N ILE A 22 -8.49 12.80 -9.14
CA ILE A 22 -7.48 13.79 -9.54
C ILE A 22 -8.00 15.21 -9.25
N ALA A 23 -9.29 15.41 -9.54
CA ALA A 23 -10.05 16.61 -9.27
C ALA A 23 -11.48 16.19 -8.85
N PRO A 24 -12.28 17.07 -8.24
CA PRO A 24 -13.62 16.72 -7.71
C PRO A 24 -14.53 16.00 -8.72
N ASP A 25 -14.46 16.40 -10.00
CA ASP A 25 -15.27 15.83 -11.08
C ASP A 25 -14.52 14.76 -11.91
N LEU A 26 -13.23 14.54 -11.64
CA LEU A 26 -12.36 13.69 -12.45
C LEU A 26 -11.88 12.48 -11.65
N LYS A 27 -12.63 11.38 -11.80
CA LYS A 27 -12.35 10.08 -11.16
C LYS A 27 -12.00 9.04 -12.20
N ILE A 28 -11.01 8.20 -11.90
CA ILE A 28 -10.68 7.02 -12.69
C ILE A 28 -10.63 5.78 -11.79
N SER A 29 -10.85 4.61 -12.35
CA SER A 29 -10.72 3.36 -11.60
C SER A 29 -9.31 2.81 -11.75
N VAL A 30 -8.71 2.42 -10.63
CA VAL A 30 -7.39 1.79 -10.58
C VAL A 30 -7.44 0.50 -9.77
N GLU A 31 -6.68 -0.49 -10.20
CA GLU A 31 -6.43 -1.73 -9.46
C GLU A 31 -5.15 -1.58 -8.64
N VAL A 32 -5.20 -1.99 -7.38
CA VAL A 32 -4.03 -2.00 -6.49
C VAL A 32 -3.43 -3.39 -6.48
N TYR A 33 -2.13 -3.49 -6.75
CA TYR A 33 -1.31 -4.69 -6.73
C TYR A 33 -0.28 -4.62 -5.62
N ASN A 34 0.13 -5.78 -5.09
CA ASN A 34 1.36 -5.89 -4.30
C ASN A 34 2.35 -6.71 -5.11
N LEU A 35 3.41 -6.06 -5.59
CA LEU A 35 4.47 -6.73 -6.35
C LEU A 35 5.33 -7.61 -5.42
N VAL A 36 5.56 -7.13 -4.21
CA VAL A 36 6.34 -7.83 -3.18
C VAL A 36 5.42 -8.17 -2.02
N ARG A 37 5.50 -9.42 -1.55
CA ARG A 37 4.80 -9.90 -0.36
C ARG A 37 5.76 -10.78 0.45
N SER A 38 5.85 -10.54 1.76
CA SER A 38 6.58 -11.45 2.65
C SER A 38 5.89 -12.81 2.67
N LEU A 39 6.64 -13.86 2.33
CA LEU A 39 6.16 -15.24 2.39
C LEU A 39 6.41 -15.78 3.79
N ASN A 40 5.38 -15.76 4.63
CA ASN A 40 5.44 -16.40 5.92
C ASN A 40 5.16 -17.91 5.77
N LYS A 41 5.78 -18.73 6.63
CA LYS A 41 5.48 -20.17 6.67
C LYS A 41 3.97 -20.37 6.89
N PRO A 42 3.32 -21.30 6.16
CA PRO A 42 1.89 -21.55 6.35
C PRO A 42 1.63 -21.95 7.80
N THR A 43 0.52 -21.48 8.36
CA THR A 43 0.09 -21.82 9.71
C THR A 43 -0.23 -23.30 9.82
N ALA A 44 0.05 -23.92 10.97
CA ALA A 44 -0.27 -25.31 11.21
C ALA A 44 -1.78 -25.58 11.09
N VAL A 45 -2.15 -26.64 10.38
CA VAL A 45 -3.54 -27.09 10.21
C VAL A 45 -3.90 -28.02 11.36
N LYS A 46 -5.07 -27.81 11.98
CA LYS A 46 -5.56 -28.68 13.05
C LYS A 46 -6.13 -29.95 12.42
N LEU A 47 -5.56 -31.10 12.79
CA LEU A 47 -5.97 -32.41 12.30
C LEU A 47 -6.51 -33.26 13.45
N SER A 48 -7.52 -34.09 13.17
CA SER A 48 -8.00 -35.09 14.10
C SER A 48 -6.96 -36.20 14.25
N LYS A 49 -6.55 -36.51 15.49
CA LYS A 49 -5.54 -37.55 15.77
C LYS A 49 -5.92 -38.94 15.22
N ARG A 50 -7.23 -39.24 15.14
CA ARG A 50 -7.73 -40.56 14.74
C ARG A 50 -7.91 -40.70 13.23
N THR A 51 -8.41 -39.65 12.58
CA THR A 51 -8.88 -39.72 11.18
C THR A 51 -7.99 -38.91 10.23
N ASN A 52 -7.03 -38.12 10.74
CA ASN A 52 -6.19 -37.18 9.97
C ASN A 52 -6.97 -36.17 9.10
N GLU A 53 -8.26 -36.01 9.36
CA GLU A 53 -9.10 -35.01 8.70
C GLU A 53 -8.92 -33.63 9.36
N GLU A 54 -9.10 -32.57 8.56
CA GLU A 54 -9.02 -31.19 9.02
C GLU A 54 -10.19 -30.83 9.93
N VAL A 55 -9.88 -30.23 11.07
CA VAL A 55 -10.88 -29.81 12.05
C VAL A 55 -11.14 -28.31 11.90
N LEU A 56 -12.41 -27.94 11.68
CA LEU A 56 -12.84 -26.55 11.71
C LEU A 56 -12.85 -26.03 13.15
N ALA A 57 -12.12 -24.95 13.41
CA ALA A 57 -12.11 -24.29 14.71
C ALA A 57 -13.14 -23.15 14.75
N ILE A 58 -14.25 -23.35 15.45
CA ILE A 58 -15.24 -22.31 15.72
C ILE A 58 -14.92 -21.69 17.08
N THR A 59 -14.79 -20.36 17.15
CA THR A 59 -14.52 -19.63 18.40
C THR A 59 -15.74 -18.80 18.75
N ASN A 60 -16.38 -19.12 19.88
CA ASN A 60 -17.52 -18.38 20.42
C ASN A 60 -17.13 -17.77 21.76
N THR A 61 -17.62 -16.56 22.04
CA THR A 61 -17.43 -15.85 23.30
C THR A 61 -18.61 -16.05 24.23
N PHE A 62 -18.34 -16.35 25.51
CA PHE A 62 -19.36 -16.60 26.52
C PHE A 62 -19.17 -15.71 27.76
N THR A 63 -20.27 -15.39 28.44
CA THR A 63 -20.25 -14.71 29.74
C THR A 63 -19.72 -15.66 30.83
N LYS A 64 -18.83 -15.17 31.69
CA LYS A 64 -18.17 -15.99 32.74
C LYS A 64 -19.14 -16.56 33.78
N GLU A 65 -20.26 -15.88 34.04
CA GLU A 65 -21.19 -16.22 35.13
C GLU A 65 -22.35 -17.09 34.65
N THR A 66 -22.98 -16.72 33.54
CA THR A 66 -24.19 -17.37 33.03
C THR A 66 -23.94 -18.36 31.88
N GLY A 67 -22.73 -18.38 31.30
CA GLY A 67 -22.41 -19.23 30.15
C GLY A 67 -23.19 -18.89 28.88
N GLN A 68 -23.88 -17.74 28.85
CA GLN A 68 -24.64 -17.28 27.70
C GLN A 68 -23.69 -16.85 26.57
N LEU A 69 -24.09 -17.14 25.33
CA LEU A 69 -23.38 -16.73 24.12
C LEU A 69 -23.46 -15.20 23.99
N LEU A 70 -22.31 -14.55 23.87
CA LEU A 70 -22.21 -13.11 23.63
C LEU A 70 -22.09 -12.85 22.13
N MET A 71 -22.99 -12.02 21.61
CA MET A 71 -22.93 -11.53 20.24
C MET A 71 -21.96 -10.35 20.14
N SER A 72 -21.63 -9.94 18.91
CA SER A 72 -20.76 -8.77 18.67
C SER A 72 -21.28 -7.48 19.30
N ASP A 73 -22.59 -7.39 19.49
CA ASP A 73 -23.28 -6.17 19.93
C ASP A 73 -23.29 -6.05 21.46
N ASP A 74 -23.22 -7.18 22.17
CA ASP A 74 -23.11 -7.22 23.63
C ASP A 74 -21.69 -6.90 24.11
N VAL A 75 -20.69 -7.02 23.22
CA VAL A 75 -19.28 -6.82 23.54
C VAL A 75 -18.86 -5.37 23.25
N VAL A 76 -18.70 -4.59 24.31
CA VAL A 76 -18.24 -3.21 24.23
C VAL A 76 -16.72 -3.12 24.42
N LYS A 77 -16.04 -2.33 23.58
CA LYS A 77 -14.61 -2.08 23.73
C LYS A 77 -14.39 -0.94 24.70
N THR A 78 -13.70 -1.22 25.80
CA THR A 78 -13.40 -0.20 26.82
C THR A 78 -11.95 0.27 26.69
N GLN A 79 -11.74 1.58 26.74
CA GLN A 79 -10.42 2.19 26.89
C GLN A 79 -10.41 3.09 28.12
N GLU A 80 -9.40 2.94 28.98
CA GLU A 80 -9.29 3.70 30.22
C GLU A 80 -8.24 4.81 30.08
N TYR A 81 -8.63 6.04 30.42
CA TYR A 81 -7.74 7.20 30.45
C TYR A 81 -7.98 7.99 31.74
N GLY A 82 -6.92 8.17 32.55
CA GLY A 82 -6.99 8.94 33.79
C GLY A 82 -8.05 8.45 34.78
N GLY A 83 -8.28 7.14 34.86
CA GLY A 83 -9.29 6.52 35.73
C GLY A 83 -10.74 6.64 35.24
N LYS A 84 -10.98 7.27 34.08
CA LYS A 84 -12.29 7.27 33.42
C LYS A 84 -12.30 6.19 32.34
N LYS A 85 -13.34 5.35 32.36
CA LYS A 85 -13.56 4.30 31.36
C LYS A 85 -14.47 4.82 30.26
N PHE A 86 -13.98 4.78 29.02
CA PHE A 86 -14.76 5.08 27.83
C PHE A 86 -15.12 3.78 27.15
N ALA A 87 -16.43 3.51 27.10
CA ALA A 87 -17.02 2.38 26.41
C ALA A 87 -17.36 2.81 24.97
N PHE A 88 -16.85 2.07 23.99
CA PHE A 88 -17.18 2.24 22.57
C PHE A 88 -17.83 0.98 22.04
N SER A 89 -18.99 1.12 21.40
CA SER A 89 -19.59 0.04 20.63
C SER A 89 -18.72 -0.30 19.41
N GLN A 90 -18.89 -1.50 18.85
CA GLN A 90 -18.16 -1.87 17.63
C GLN A 90 -18.52 -0.96 16.44
N ALA A 91 -19.75 -0.44 16.38
CA ALA A 91 -20.20 0.49 15.36
C ALA A 91 -19.48 1.84 15.49
N GLU A 92 -19.46 2.43 16.70
CA GLU A 92 -18.75 3.69 16.97
C GLU A 92 -17.25 3.57 16.66
N ALA A 93 -16.63 2.45 17.05
CA ALA A 93 -15.21 2.21 16.74
C ALA A 93 -14.92 2.09 15.24
N ARG A 94 -15.91 1.68 14.42
CA ARG A 94 -15.79 1.67 12.94
C ARG A 94 -15.97 3.08 12.39
N GLU A 95 -16.91 3.85 12.92
CA GLU A 95 -17.17 5.23 12.51
C GLU A 95 -15.99 6.16 12.79
N ILE A 96 -15.34 6.03 13.95
CA ILE A 96 -14.12 6.79 14.30
C ILE A 96 -13.02 6.55 13.26
N LYS A 97 -12.96 5.36 12.66
CA LYS A 97 -11.96 5.02 11.64
C LYS A 97 -12.37 5.46 10.22
N SER A 98 -13.65 5.63 9.95
CA SER A 98 -14.18 5.86 8.60
C SER A 98 -14.22 7.35 8.22
N ILE A 99 -13.10 8.07 8.37
CA ILE A 99 -13.00 9.49 7.96
C ILE A 99 -13.47 9.68 6.51
N LEU A 100 -13.15 8.73 5.63
CA LEU A 100 -13.71 8.60 4.29
C LEU A 100 -14.52 7.28 4.22
N LYS A 101 -15.73 7.35 3.64
CA LYS A 101 -16.67 6.22 3.58
C LYS A 101 -16.26 5.17 2.53
N ASP A 102 -15.61 5.60 1.45
CA ASP A 102 -15.29 4.75 0.30
C ASP A 102 -13.78 4.68 0.03
N PRO A 103 -13.26 3.52 -0.43
CA PRO A 103 -11.86 3.37 -0.78
C PRO A 103 -11.52 4.32 -1.92
N ILE A 104 -10.67 5.28 -1.62
CA ILE A 104 -10.32 6.36 -2.55
C ILE A 104 -8.83 6.67 -2.46
N ILE A 105 -8.27 7.05 -3.61
CA ILE A 105 -6.98 7.70 -3.73
C ILE A 105 -7.25 9.13 -4.15
N ARG A 106 -7.05 10.11 -3.26
CA ARG A 106 -7.30 11.52 -3.57
C ARG A 106 -5.98 12.27 -3.70
N ILE A 107 -5.70 12.83 -4.87
CA ILE A 107 -4.51 13.66 -5.07
C ILE A 107 -4.67 14.97 -4.30
N VAL A 108 -3.66 15.31 -3.51
CA VAL A 108 -3.58 16.55 -2.71
C VAL A 108 -2.69 17.57 -3.40
N GLY A 109 -1.61 17.11 -4.02
CA GLY A 109 -0.65 17.99 -4.68
C GLY A 109 0.41 17.22 -5.45
N PHE A 110 1.39 17.96 -5.98
CA PHE A 110 2.51 17.39 -6.71
C PHE A 110 3.80 17.81 -6.02
N THR A 111 4.69 16.86 -5.79
CA THR A 111 6.06 17.12 -5.32
C THR A 111 7.04 16.74 -6.41
N LYS A 112 8.25 17.32 -6.37
CA LYS A 112 9.34 16.86 -7.22
C LYS A 112 9.67 15.42 -6.87
N LEU A 113 9.87 14.60 -7.90
CA LEU A 113 10.28 13.21 -7.77
C LEU A 113 11.58 13.11 -7.00
N ASP A 114 12.50 14.03 -7.28
CA ASP A 114 13.74 14.17 -6.54
C ASP A 114 13.48 14.27 -5.05
N THR A 115 12.51 15.03 -4.55
CA THR A 115 12.30 15.14 -3.10
C THR A 115 11.79 13.85 -2.44
N VAL A 116 11.03 13.03 -3.17
CA VAL A 116 10.54 11.72 -2.69
C VAL A 116 11.66 10.67 -2.73
N VAL A 117 12.51 10.77 -3.74
CA VAL A 117 13.63 9.85 -4.01
C VAL A 117 14.94 10.39 -3.38
N LYS A 118 14.95 11.61 -2.81
CA LYS A 118 16.16 12.39 -2.49
C LYS A 118 16.99 11.66 -1.47
N GLN A 119 18.03 11.09 -2.03
CA GLN A 119 19.33 10.93 -1.44
C GLN A 119 19.97 12.31 -1.32
N GLU A 120 20.65 12.56 -0.21
CA GLU A 120 21.81 13.44 -0.27
C GLU A 120 22.88 12.71 -1.10
N PRO A 121 23.52 13.37 -2.07
CA PRO A 121 24.75 12.84 -2.61
C PRO A 121 25.74 12.75 -1.44
N SER A 122 26.15 11.53 -1.08
CA SER A 122 27.34 11.37 -0.25
C SER A 122 28.49 12.05 -0.97
N GLU A 123 29.11 13.06 -0.35
CA GLU A 123 30.36 13.64 -0.83
C GLU A 123 31.35 12.51 -1.13
N PRO A 124 32.06 12.55 -2.28
CA PRO A 124 33.06 11.55 -2.59
C PRO A 124 34.23 11.69 -1.61
N ASP A 125 34.48 10.66 -0.81
CA ASP A 125 35.72 10.54 -0.05
C ASP A 125 36.91 10.62 -1.03
N PRO A 126 37.89 11.53 -0.83
CA PRO A 126 38.96 11.81 -1.78
C PRO A 126 40.13 10.82 -1.68
N ALA A 127 39.84 9.51 -1.62
CA ALA A 127 40.86 8.47 -1.63
C ALA A 127 40.32 7.23 -2.35
N ASP A 128 40.59 7.13 -3.66
CA ASP A 128 40.87 5.90 -4.43
C ASP A 128 40.45 6.09 -5.92
N PRO A 129 41.40 6.24 -6.86
CA PRO A 129 41.08 6.63 -8.25
C PRO A 129 40.51 5.52 -9.15
N ASP A 130 40.39 4.26 -8.70
CA ASP A 130 40.07 3.13 -9.60
C ASP A 130 38.81 2.31 -9.22
N THR A 131 37.71 2.95 -8.82
CA THR A 131 36.41 2.25 -8.72
C THR A 131 35.34 2.89 -9.61
N VAL A 132 35.44 2.59 -10.91
CA VAL A 132 34.31 2.68 -11.83
C VAL A 132 33.73 1.28 -11.97
N ILE A 133 32.43 1.16 -11.67
CA ILE A 133 31.43 0.24 -12.23
C ILE A 133 30.50 -0.29 -11.11
N ASN A 134 29.23 0.12 -11.22
CA ASN A 134 28.04 -0.35 -10.52
C ASN A 134 27.87 0.02 -9.03
N LYS A 135 27.52 1.29 -8.80
CA LYS A 135 26.63 1.64 -7.68
C LYS A 135 25.18 1.49 -8.18
N PRO A 136 24.42 0.44 -7.79
CA PRO A 136 22.98 0.42 -8.07
C PRO A 136 22.37 1.63 -7.38
N LEU A 137 21.46 2.35 -8.07
CA LEU A 137 20.71 3.50 -7.54
C LEU A 137 20.22 3.15 -6.13
N LYS A 138 20.92 3.69 -5.12
CA LYS A 138 20.63 3.37 -3.73
C LYS A 138 19.31 4.03 -3.37
N HIS A 139 18.68 3.38 -2.41
CA HIS A 139 17.27 3.43 -2.19
C HIS A 139 16.91 4.66 -1.36
N MET A 140 15.61 5.00 -1.35
CA MET A 140 14.99 5.79 -0.27
C MET A 140 15.64 5.40 1.06
N LYS A 141 16.17 6.38 1.83
CA LYS A 141 16.89 6.09 3.09
C LYS A 141 16.07 5.07 3.88
N LEU A 142 16.67 3.93 4.29
CA LEU A 142 15.97 2.81 4.96
C LEU A 142 15.06 3.28 6.10
N GLN A 143 15.49 4.36 6.78
CA GLN A 143 14.78 5.03 7.87
C GLN A 143 13.41 5.65 7.50
N HIS A 144 13.10 5.89 6.22
CA HIS A 144 11.80 6.42 5.77
C HIS A 144 10.88 5.33 5.18
N HIS A 145 11.34 4.08 5.12
CA HIS A 145 10.55 2.96 4.63
C HIS A 145 9.62 2.43 5.74
N VAL A 146 8.38 2.95 5.77
CA VAL A 146 7.37 2.57 6.76
C VAL A 146 6.68 1.25 6.40
N ALA A 147 6.41 1.02 5.12
CA ALA A 147 5.69 -0.14 4.63
C ALA A 147 6.04 -0.40 3.15
N PRO A 148 5.89 -1.66 2.67
CA PRO A 148 6.17 -1.99 1.28
C PRO A 148 5.26 -1.19 0.34
N ALA A 149 5.84 -0.75 -0.77
CA ALA A 149 5.09 -0.03 -1.80
C ALA A 149 4.06 -0.95 -2.47
N SER A 150 2.86 -0.43 -2.68
CA SER A 150 1.88 -1.04 -3.58
C SER A 150 2.08 -0.51 -4.99
N PHE A 151 1.49 -1.16 -5.99
CA PHE A 151 1.56 -0.73 -7.39
C PHE A 151 0.13 -0.50 -7.90
N ILE A 152 -0.11 0.59 -8.61
CA ILE A 152 -1.43 0.87 -9.20
C ILE A 152 -1.39 0.81 -10.72
N TYR A 153 -2.45 0.25 -11.29
CA TYR A 153 -2.65 0.11 -12.72
C TYR A 153 -4.11 0.44 -13.07
N PRO A 154 -4.41 1.07 -14.23
CA PRO A 154 -5.78 1.47 -14.55
C PRO A 154 -6.69 0.28 -14.80
N ASP A 155 -7.95 0.41 -14.38
CA ASP A 155 -9.03 -0.53 -14.68
C ASP A 155 -10.05 0.12 -15.63
N GLU A 156 -10.18 -0.43 -16.84
CA GLU A 156 -11.19 0.01 -17.80
C GLU A 156 -12.57 -0.60 -17.56
N LYS A 157 -12.68 -1.67 -16.76
CA LYS A 157 -13.94 -2.38 -16.58
C LYS A 157 -14.95 -1.57 -15.79
N ASN A 158 -14.47 -0.85 -14.78
CA ASN A 158 -15.31 -0.07 -13.89
C ASN A 158 -15.60 1.33 -14.45
N ILE A 159 -14.56 2.03 -14.94
CA ILE A 159 -14.70 3.37 -15.52
C ILE A 159 -13.98 3.40 -16.88
N LYS A 160 -14.75 3.56 -17.97
CA LYS A 160 -14.20 3.65 -19.33
C LYS A 160 -13.35 4.91 -19.49
N GLY A 161 -12.24 4.80 -20.23
CA GLY A 161 -11.31 5.92 -20.44
C GLY A 161 -10.26 6.09 -19.33
N SER A 162 -10.33 5.30 -18.25
CA SER A 162 -9.35 5.33 -17.15
C SER A 162 -7.91 5.11 -17.63
N THR A 163 -7.66 4.17 -18.55
CA THR A 163 -6.31 3.92 -19.08
C THR A 163 -5.75 5.11 -19.85
N LYS A 164 -6.57 5.80 -20.65
CA LYS A 164 -6.10 6.93 -21.46
C LYS A 164 -5.65 8.07 -20.55
N LEU A 165 -6.47 8.38 -19.55
CA LEU A 165 -6.17 9.42 -18.57
C LEU A 165 -4.97 9.03 -17.70
N PHE A 166 -4.92 7.78 -17.24
CA PHE A 166 -3.82 7.27 -16.42
C PHE A 166 -2.48 7.31 -17.19
N LYS A 167 -2.47 6.89 -18.46
CA LYS A 167 -1.28 6.98 -19.32
C LYS A 167 -0.84 8.42 -19.55
N ALA A 168 -1.80 9.34 -19.75
CA ALA A 168 -1.50 10.77 -19.89
C ALA A 168 -0.93 11.35 -18.59
N LEU A 169 -1.46 10.94 -17.43
CA LEU A 169 -0.93 11.35 -16.13
C LEU A 169 0.49 10.81 -15.92
N LEU A 170 0.72 9.53 -16.21
CA LEU A 170 2.01 8.87 -16.07
C LEU A 170 3.08 9.54 -16.94
N SER A 171 2.80 9.77 -18.23
CA SER A 171 3.75 10.42 -19.13
C SER A 171 4.06 11.86 -18.70
N ARG A 172 3.05 12.61 -18.23
CA ARG A 172 3.26 13.98 -17.74
C ARG A 172 4.04 14.04 -16.44
N CYS A 173 3.81 13.11 -15.51
CA CYS A 173 4.56 13.02 -14.25
C CYS A 173 6.02 12.67 -14.51
N PHE A 174 6.27 11.74 -15.44
CA PHE A 174 7.62 11.34 -15.84
C PHE A 174 8.39 12.49 -16.50
N VAL A 175 7.82 13.13 -17.53
CA VAL A 175 8.46 14.24 -18.25
C VAL A 175 8.76 15.43 -17.34
N ARG A 176 7.90 15.71 -16.36
CA ARG A 176 8.07 16.83 -15.43
C ARG A 176 8.90 16.47 -14.19
N GLY A 177 9.28 15.20 -14.00
CA GLY A 177 9.96 14.74 -12.79
C GLY A 177 9.15 15.05 -11.52
N VAL A 178 7.83 14.86 -11.56
CA VAL A 178 6.93 15.11 -10.42
C VAL A 178 6.17 13.85 -10.02
N ALA A 179 5.97 13.68 -8.72
CA ALA A 179 5.17 12.62 -8.12
C ALA A 179 3.92 13.24 -7.45
N PRO A 180 2.70 12.78 -7.78
CA PRO A 180 1.51 13.16 -7.05
C PRO A 180 1.56 12.67 -5.60
N ILE A 181 1.26 13.55 -4.65
CA ILE A 181 0.99 13.19 -3.26
C ILE A 181 -0.51 12.95 -3.13
N ALA A 182 -0.90 11.84 -2.53
CA ALA A 182 -2.29 11.47 -2.37
C ALA A 182 -2.62 10.95 -0.96
N TRP A 183 -3.88 11.10 -0.57
CA TRP A 183 -4.48 10.31 0.50
C TRP A 183 -4.86 8.94 -0.05
N PHE A 184 -4.43 7.87 0.61
CA PHE A 184 -4.67 6.49 0.20
C PHE A 184 -5.53 5.75 1.22
N MET A 185 -6.69 5.28 0.77
CA MET A 185 -7.57 4.39 1.53
C MET A 185 -7.79 3.08 0.74
N PRO A 186 -7.06 2.00 1.02
CA PRO A 186 -7.18 0.77 0.24
C PRO A 186 -8.50 0.03 0.49
N ARG A 187 -9.10 0.18 1.68
CA ARG A 187 -10.30 -0.54 2.13
C ARG A 187 -11.11 0.32 3.10
N ARG A 188 -12.41 -0.01 3.25
CA ARG A 188 -13.28 0.57 4.29
C ARG A 188 -12.75 0.26 5.69
N ASN A 189 -13.00 1.18 6.63
CA ASN A 189 -12.60 1.08 8.04
C ASN A 189 -11.08 0.99 8.28
N VAL A 190 -10.28 1.57 7.38
CA VAL A 190 -8.83 1.69 7.51
C VAL A 190 -8.44 3.16 7.56
N ASN A 191 -7.47 3.48 8.42
CA ASN A 191 -6.94 4.83 8.52
C ASN A 191 -6.34 5.29 7.19
N LEU A 192 -6.58 6.56 6.86
CA LEU A 192 -5.99 7.22 5.71
C LEU A 192 -4.48 7.33 5.87
N ARG A 193 -3.74 7.02 4.81
CA ARG A 193 -2.28 7.19 4.76
C ARG A 193 -1.92 8.18 3.70
N LEU A 194 -0.95 9.05 3.99
CA LEU A 194 -0.34 9.89 2.98
C LEU A 194 0.63 9.04 2.16
N VAL A 195 0.52 9.11 0.84
CA VAL A 195 1.35 8.34 -0.09
C VAL A 195 1.89 9.24 -1.19
N ALA A 196 3.04 8.89 -1.74
CA ALA A 196 3.55 9.42 -2.99
C ALA A 196 3.31 8.39 -4.11
N LEU A 197 2.78 8.87 -5.24
CA LEU A 197 2.64 8.08 -6.47
C LEU A 197 3.89 8.30 -7.32
N VAL A 198 4.84 7.37 -7.25
CA VAL A 198 6.08 7.43 -8.02
C VAL A 198 5.84 6.86 -9.41
N PRO A 199 5.95 7.65 -10.49
CA PRO A 199 5.78 7.16 -11.85
C PRO A 199 6.92 6.22 -12.24
N GLU A 200 6.57 5.07 -12.83
CA GLU A 200 7.52 4.12 -13.41
C GLU A 200 7.12 3.79 -14.84
N THR A 201 8.10 3.86 -15.74
CA THR A 201 7.94 3.56 -17.18
C THR A 201 8.37 2.14 -17.48
N ASP A 202 7.97 1.64 -18.65
CA ASP A 202 8.46 0.35 -19.15
C ASP A 202 9.97 0.46 -19.44
N ASP A 203 10.79 -0.26 -18.69
CA ASP A 203 12.15 -0.59 -19.09
C ASP A 203 12.12 -1.91 -19.86
N ASP A 204 12.25 -1.82 -21.18
CA ASP A 204 12.42 -2.97 -22.05
C ASP A 204 13.86 -3.48 -21.93
N ASP A 205 14.02 -4.62 -21.27
CA ASP A 205 15.27 -5.36 -21.26
C ASP A 205 15.66 -5.76 -22.70
N VAL A 206 16.97 -5.86 -22.99
CA VAL A 206 17.53 -6.24 -24.31
C VAL A 206 16.94 -7.56 -24.87
N GLY A 207 16.36 -8.41 -24.01
CA GLY A 207 15.68 -9.66 -24.37
C GLY A 207 14.16 -9.57 -24.60
N GLY A 208 13.57 -8.37 -24.67
CA GLY A 208 12.12 -8.16 -24.87
C GLY A 208 11.25 -8.64 -23.69
N ASN A 209 11.87 -8.79 -22.52
CA ASN A 209 11.21 -9.25 -21.31
C ASN A 209 10.88 -8.02 -20.45
N ARG A 210 9.60 -7.65 -20.35
CA ARG A 210 9.13 -6.65 -19.38
C ARG A 210 9.58 -7.03 -17.96
N LEU A 211 10.44 -6.23 -17.33
CA LEU A 211 10.82 -6.41 -15.92
C LEU A 211 9.79 -5.77 -15.01
N THR A 212 9.43 -4.52 -15.30
CA THR A 212 8.50 -3.72 -14.51
C THR A 212 7.34 -3.26 -15.39
N PRO A 213 6.09 -3.37 -14.92
CA PRO A 213 4.94 -2.85 -15.64
C PRO A 213 4.89 -1.32 -15.54
N PRO A 214 4.34 -0.63 -16.54
CA PRO A 214 4.23 0.83 -16.50
C PRO A 214 3.08 1.21 -15.56
N GLY A 215 3.34 2.12 -14.63
CA GLY A 215 2.33 2.51 -13.65
C GLY A 215 2.87 3.42 -12.56
N PHE A 216 2.20 3.43 -11.42
CA PHE A 216 2.69 4.16 -10.25
C PHE A 216 2.94 3.23 -9.07
N HIS A 217 4.08 3.44 -8.44
CA HIS A 217 4.37 2.89 -7.12
C HIS A 217 3.76 3.79 -6.06
N VAL A 218 2.87 3.22 -5.25
CA VAL A 218 2.25 3.85 -4.10
C VAL A 218 3.20 3.67 -2.91
N VAL A 219 4.02 4.68 -2.66
CA VAL A 219 4.99 4.70 -1.58
C VAL A 219 4.37 5.38 -0.36
N PRO A 220 4.17 4.68 0.77
CA PRO A 220 3.64 5.30 1.98
C PRO A 220 4.66 6.26 2.59
N LEU A 221 4.23 7.49 2.85
CA LEU A 221 5.06 8.51 3.47
C LEU A 221 4.95 8.43 5.00
N PRO A 222 6.06 8.61 5.75
CA PRO A 222 6.01 8.70 7.21
C PRO A 222 5.20 9.91 7.67
N TYR A 223 4.36 9.70 8.69
CA TYR A 223 3.63 10.77 9.36
C TYR A 223 4.52 11.50 10.39
N ALA A 224 4.20 12.75 10.72
CA ALA A 224 5.00 13.66 11.54
C ALA A 224 5.38 13.20 12.97
N GLY A 225 4.86 12.07 13.45
CA GLY A 225 5.40 11.41 14.65
C GLY A 225 6.83 10.89 14.44
N SER A 226 7.29 10.83 13.18
CA SER A 226 8.66 10.50 12.78
C SER A 226 9.16 11.57 11.80
N SER A 227 9.50 12.75 12.33
CA SER A 227 10.45 13.77 11.83
C SER A 227 10.42 14.26 10.36
N PHE A 228 9.51 13.81 9.49
CA PHE A 228 9.59 14.07 8.05
C PHE A 228 8.90 15.36 7.58
N LEU A 229 7.95 15.90 8.35
CA LEU A 229 7.16 17.08 7.94
C LEU A 229 7.98 18.39 7.96
N LEU A 230 9.18 18.38 8.53
CA LEU A 230 10.11 19.52 8.50
C LEU A 230 10.79 19.74 7.14
N LEU A 231 10.77 18.75 6.23
CA LEU A 231 11.44 18.83 4.92
C LEU A 231 10.56 19.36 3.78
N LEU A 232 9.28 19.65 4.04
CA LEU A 232 8.34 20.18 3.06
C LEU A 232 8.10 21.70 3.21
N ARG A 233 9.00 22.40 3.90
CA ARG A 233 8.94 23.86 4.11
C ARG A 233 9.92 24.60 3.23
#